data_AF-A0A841C091-F1
#
_entry.id   AF-A0A841C091-F1
#
_cell.length_a   1.000
_cell.length_b   1.000
_cell.length_c   1.000
_cell.angle_alpha   90.00
_cell.angle_beta   90.00
_cell.angle_gamma   90.00
#
_symmetry.space_group_name_H-M   'P 1'
#
loop_
_entity.id
_entity.type
_entity.pdbx_description
1 polymer ?
#
loop_
_entity_poly.entity_id
_entity_poly.type
_entity_poly.pdbx_seq_one_letter_code
_entity_poly.pdbx_strand_id
1 'polypeptide(L)'
;MTQPQESVVRVSTLELFFDLVFVFTITQLTQNLAADLTWAGAGRVVLMLGIIWWMYDGYAWLTNTVAPTDNVRRGLLLAGMGGFLLIALAIPGSFDGSGWAFGVGYFVVNAIHSGLLLRASPAAMRMLAPLNLLSASLVLIGGFLPHDWRLIAWCAALVVQAASPYLHPLGEWSISSAHFVERHGLIVIIALGESIVAIGVGAADLPLDGPLIAVAMLGLTLAFLLWWIYFGGDDERAEHALDATPSRLRGRKAIHAFGFAHYPLLFGVVAFAAGVKKAAAYADGHLYLAQALVLGGGVAVFLLSDALFRGVLGIGTRRFRVLGGLAALLTCPLGVVNTAAQLAALLVVLVAVIAAEAHRDRAAAAVAPQAP
;
A
#
# COMPACT_ATOMS: atom_id res chain seq x y z
N MET A 1 26.72 35.70 -2.85
CA MET A 1 25.95 34.85 -1.91
C MET A 1 25.23 33.80 -2.74
N THR A 2 25.87 32.66 -2.93
CA THR A 2 25.27 31.48 -3.55
C THR A 2 24.25 30.92 -2.57
N GLN A 3 22.97 30.96 -2.93
CA GLN A 3 21.93 30.17 -2.26
C GLN A 3 22.42 28.72 -2.21
N PRO A 4 22.42 28.04 -1.05
CA PRO A 4 22.68 26.62 -1.04
C PRO A 4 21.58 25.98 -1.88
N GLN A 5 21.98 25.41 -3.01
CA GLN A 5 21.12 24.61 -3.87
C GLN A 5 20.55 23.51 -2.98
N GLU A 6 19.26 23.58 -2.63
CA GLU A 6 18.58 22.48 -1.94
C GLU A 6 18.77 21.25 -2.83
N SER A 7 19.72 20.39 -2.46
CA SER A 7 19.88 19.10 -3.11
C SER A 7 18.60 18.35 -2.80
N VAL A 8 17.70 18.23 -3.78
CA VAL A 8 16.59 17.29 -3.73
C VAL A 8 17.19 15.96 -3.28
N VAL A 9 16.89 15.56 -2.04
CA VAL A 9 17.36 14.29 -1.49
C VAL A 9 16.60 13.23 -2.27
N ARG A 10 17.23 12.71 -3.33
CA ARG A 10 16.68 11.62 -4.13
C ARG A 10 16.70 10.32 -3.32
N VAL A 11 15.70 9.48 -3.54
CA VAL A 11 15.67 8.14 -2.97
C VAL A 11 16.95 7.38 -3.32
N SER A 12 17.57 6.77 -2.32
CA SER A 12 18.81 6.03 -2.48
C SER A 12 18.57 4.64 -3.08
N THR A 13 19.58 4.09 -3.75
CA THR A 13 19.52 2.71 -4.27
C THR A 13 19.30 1.67 -3.18
N LEU A 14 19.73 1.96 -1.94
CA LEU A 14 19.49 1.11 -0.78
C LEU A 14 18.02 1.09 -0.36
N GLU A 15 17.32 2.21 -0.49
CA GLU A 15 15.88 2.29 -0.23
C GLU A 15 15.09 1.54 -1.31
N LEU A 16 15.49 1.66 -2.58
CA LEU A 16 14.91 0.82 -3.65
C LEU A 16 15.12 -0.68 -3.37
N PHE A 17 16.32 -1.06 -2.90
CA PHE A 17 16.60 -2.43 -2.52
C PHE A 17 15.78 -2.89 -1.29
N PHE A 18 15.49 -1.98 -0.35
CA PHE A 18 14.57 -2.23 0.76
C PHE A 18 13.16 -2.56 0.25
N ASP A 19 12.66 -1.77 -0.70
CA ASP A 19 11.32 -1.94 -1.27
C ASP A 19 11.18 -3.27 -2.03
N LEU A 20 12.27 -3.84 -2.55
CA LEU A 20 12.25 -5.19 -3.14
C LEU A 20 11.96 -6.29 -2.10
N VAL A 21 12.38 -6.13 -0.85
CA VAL A 21 12.00 -7.09 0.20
C VAL A 21 10.53 -6.89 0.59
N PHE A 22 10.07 -5.65 0.56
CA PHE A 22 8.67 -5.36 0.82
C PHE A 22 7.73 -5.85 -0.30
N VAL A 23 8.14 -5.81 -1.57
CA VAL A 23 7.31 -6.40 -2.65
C VAL A 23 7.11 -7.87 -2.44
N PHE A 24 8.13 -8.60 -1.97
CA PHE A 24 7.96 -10.01 -1.64
C PHE A 24 6.92 -10.21 -0.54
N THR A 25 6.79 -9.28 0.41
CA THR A 25 5.69 -9.29 1.39
C THR A 25 4.33 -9.13 0.71
N ILE A 26 4.20 -8.17 -0.22
CA ILE A 26 2.99 -7.95 -1.02
C ILE A 26 2.62 -9.19 -1.85
N THR A 27 3.61 -9.84 -2.47
CA THR A 27 3.44 -11.13 -3.16
C THR A 27 2.84 -12.16 -2.20
N GLN A 28 3.45 -12.36 -1.03
CA GLN A 28 2.99 -13.37 -0.07
C GLN A 28 1.57 -13.09 0.45
N LEU A 29 1.22 -11.83 0.71
CA LEU A 29 -0.14 -11.43 1.07
C LEU A 29 -1.14 -11.69 -0.06
N THR A 30 -0.75 -11.40 -1.31
CA THR A 30 -1.56 -11.66 -2.52
C THR A 30 -1.80 -13.15 -2.71
N GLN A 31 -0.77 -13.97 -2.57
CA GLN A 31 -0.90 -15.42 -2.66
C GLN A 31 -1.76 -15.99 -1.53
N ASN A 32 -1.61 -15.48 -0.31
CA ASN A 32 -2.42 -15.88 0.84
C ASN A 32 -3.90 -15.54 0.65
N LEU A 33 -4.20 -14.33 0.16
CA LEU A 33 -5.57 -13.93 -0.19
C LEU A 33 -6.14 -14.79 -1.32
N ALA A 34 -5.34 -15.06 -2.36
CA ALA A 34 -5.77 -15.90 -3.47
C ALA A 34 -6.02 -17.36 -3.06
N ALA A 35 -5.40 -17.84 -1.98
CA ALA A 35 -5.63 -19.17 -1.44
C ALA A 35 -6.94 -19.28 -0.62
N ASP A 36 -7.32 -18.22 0.09
CA ASP A 36 -8.54 -18.17 0.91
C ASP A 36 -9.32 -16.85 0.68
N LEU A 37 -10.32 -16.93 -0.23
CA LEU A 37 -11.19 -15.80 -0.59
C LEU A 37 -12.38 -15.61 0.36
N THR A 38 -12.34 -16.19 1.56
CA THR A 38 -13.36 -15.94 2.59
C THR A 38 -13.14 -14.58 3.27
N TRP A 39 -14.18 -14.07 3.95
CA TRP A 39 -14.05 -12.87 4.78
C TRP A 39 -12.99 -13.00 5.88
N ALA A 40 -12.83 -14.21 6.44
CA ALA A 40 -11.80 -14.49 7.44
C ALA A 40 -10.41 -14.42 6.80
N GLY A 41 -10.21 -15.01 5.62
CA GLY A 41 -8.97 -14.91 4.85
C GLY A 41 -8.60 -13.46 4.54
N ALA A 42 -9.55 -12.69 4.00
CA ALA A 42 -9.37 -11.26 3.75
C ALA A 42 -9.03 -10.49 5.04
N GLY A 43 -9.73 -10.75 6.14
CA GLY A 43 -9.48 -10.12 7.45
C GLY A 43 -8.08 -10.41 7.99
N ARG A 44 -7.57 -11.64 7.83
CA ARG A 44 -6.19 -11.99 8.21
C ARG A 44 -5.14 -11.27 7.36
N VAL A 45 -5.37 -11.16 6.05
CA VAL A 45 -4.49 -10.41 5.14
C VAL A 45 -4.49 -8.92 5.47
N VAL A 46 -5.66 -8.33 5.71
CA VAL A 46 -5.81 -6.94 6.19
C VAL A 46 -5.03 -6.75 7.48
N LEU A 47 -5.21 -7.62 8.48
CA LEU A 47 -4.51 -7.55 9.76
C LEU A 47 -2.99 -7.61 9.60
N MET A 48 -2.47 -8.59 8.86
CA MET A 48 -1.03 -8.73 8.59
C MET A 48 -0.50 -7.51 7.85
N LEU A 49 -1.17 -7.08 6.77
CA LEU A 49 -0.79 -5.88 6.02
C LEU A 49 -0.76 -4.65 6.92
N GLY A 50 -1.71 -4.48 7.84
CA GLY A 50 -1.77 -3.32 8.72
C GLY A 50 -0.56 -3.24 9.65
N ILE A 51 -0.23 -4.37 10.28
CA ILE A 51 0.94 -4.49 11.15
C ILE A 51 2.23 -4.20 10.36
N ILE A 52 2.35 -4.81 9.18
CA ILE A 52 3.55 -4.69 8.34
C ILE A 52 3.68 -3.27 7.78
N TRP A 53 2.58 -2.68 7.32
CA TRP A 53 2.50 -1.35 6.75
C TRP A 53 2.94 -0.28 7.76
N TRP A 54 2.52 -0.41 9.02
CA TRP A 54 2.96 0.50 10.09
C TRP A 54 4.48 0.60 10.17
N MET A 55 5.20 -0.52 10.04
CA MET A 55 6.66 -0.50 10.07
C MET A 55 7.29 -0.15 8.74
N TYR A 56 6.66 -0.44 7.61
CA TYR A 56 7.11 0.13 6.35
C TYR A 56 7.07 1.65 6.36
N ASP A 57 5.92 2.24 6.71
CA ASP A 57 5.78 3.68 6.88
C ASP A 57 6.75 4.16 7.97
N GLY A 58 6.90 3.46 9.10
CA GLY A 58 7.94 3.79 10.07
C GLY A 58 9.34 3.93 9.45
N TYR A 59 9.75 2.99 8.60
CA TYR A 59 11.01 3.12 7.85
C TYR A 59 10.94 4.27 6.84
N ALA A 60 9.80 4.49 6.15
CA ALA A 60 9.30 5.74 5.54
C ALA A 60 9.94 7.01 6.11
N TRP A 61 9.51 7.25 7.34
CA TRP A 61 9.88 8.36 8.19
C TRP A 61 11.35 8.31 8.60
N LEU A 62 11.88 7.13 8.93
CA LEU A 62 13.27 6.96 9.36
C LEU A 62 14.25 7.45 8.29
N THR A 63 14.11 7.01 7.04
CA THR A 63 15.09 7.39 6.00
C THR A 63 14.87 8.82 5.51
N ASN A 64 13.64 9.34 5.60
CA ASN A 64 13.35 10.76 5.39
C ASN A 64 14.03 11.66 6.44
N THR A 65 14.18 11.16 7.68
CA THR A 65 14.82 11.90 8.78
C THR A 65 16.34 11.66 8.83
N VAL A 66 16.78 10.46 8.47
CA VAL A 66 18.14 9.96 8.67
C VAL A 66 18.66 9.32 7.39
N ALA A 67 19.45 10.06 6.64
CA ALA A 67 20.12 9.53 5.46
C ALA A 67 21.09 8.38 5.84
N PRO A 68 21.12 7.27 5.06
CA PRO A 68 22.01 6.13 5.30
C PRO A 68 23.43 6.39 4.76
N THR A 69 24.12 7.35 5.36
CA THR A 69 25.44 7.82 4.90
C THR A 69 26.61 6.96 5.40
N ASP A 70 26.48 6.30 6.55
CA ASP A 70 27.53 5.49 7.17
C ASP A 70 27.25 3.98 7.13
N ASN A 71 28.31 3.18 7.24
CA ASN A 71 28.24 1.72 7.13
C ASN A 71 27.44 1.06 8.27
N VAL A 72 27.38 1.67 9.46
CA VAL A 72 26.62 1.13 10.59
C VAL A 72 25.13 1.27 10.31
N ARG A 73 24.67 2.45 9.85
CA ARG A 73 23.29 2.67 9.44
C ARG A 73 22.88 1.76 8.29
N ARG A 74 23.74 1.61 7.27
CA ARG A 74 23.49 0.68 6.16
C ARG A 74 23.37 -0.76 6.65
N GLY A 75 24.25 -1.21 7.53
CA GLY A 75 24.19 -2.54 8.14
C GLY A 75 22.91 -2.76 8.95
N LEU A 76 22.46 -1.75 9.71
CA LEU A 76 21.20 -1.82 10.45
C LEU A 76 19.97 -1.83 9.52
N LEU A 77 19.98 -1.06 8.43
CA LEU A 77 18.92 -1.14 7.42
C LEU A 77 18.88 -2.52 6.76
N LEU A 78 20.03 -3.11 6.42
CA LEU A 78 20.13 -4.49 5.92
C LEU A 78 19.59 -5.51 6.93
N ALA A 79 19.88 -5.35 8.22
CA ALA A 79 19.30 -6.18 9.27
C ALA A 79 17.77 -6.02 9.37
N GLY A 80 17.26 -4.78 9.20
CA GLY A 80 15.83 -4.50 9.08
C GLY A 80 15.19 -5.20 7.89
N MET A 81 15.85 -5.20 6.72
CA MET A 81 15.41 -5.96 5.54
C MET A 81 15.36 -7.46 5.85
N GLY A 82 16.35 -8.02 6.55
CA GLY A 82 16.32 -9.41 7.00
C GLY A 82 15.11 -9.73 7.89
N GLY A 83 14.72 -8.79 8.76
CA GLY A 83 13.50 -8.88 9.55
C GLY A 83 12.22 -8.88 8.69
N PHE A 84 12.11 -7.98 7.72
CA PHE A 84 10.98 -7.98 6.76
C PHE A 84 10.93 -9.24 5.90
N LEU A 85 12.09 -9.77 5.47
CA LEU A 85 12.16 -11.03 4.74
C LEU A 85 11.64 -12.19 5.59
N LEU A 86 12.03 -12.25 6.87
CA LEU A 86 11.53 -13.27 7.81
C LEU A 86 10.01 -13.17 7.98
N ILE A 87 9.48 -11.95 8.10
CA ILE A 87 8.02 -11.72 8.13
C ILE A 87 7.38 -12.27 6.86
N ALA A 88 7.89 -11.91 5.68
CA ALA A 88 7.34 -12.34 4.39
C ALA A 88 7.32 -13.87 4.23
N LEU A 89 8.40 -14.54 4.62
CA LEU A 89 8.48 -16.01 4.63
C LEU A 89 7.46 -16.65 5.60
N ALA A 90 7.14 -15.96 6.69
CA ALA A 90 6.21 -16.43 7.70
C ALA A 90 4.73 -16.22 7.33
N ILE A 91 4.41 -15.34 6.38
CA ILE A 91 3.02 -14.98 6.02
C ILE A 91 2.14 -16.20 5.67
N PRO A 92 2.56 -17.15 4.80
CA PRO A 92 1.68 -18.25 4.37
C PRO A 92 1.19 -19.13 5.52
N GLY A 93 2.04 -19.35 6.54
CA GLY A 93 1.73 -20.17 7.71
C GLY A 93 1.55 -19.37 9.00
N SER A 94 1.35 -18.05 8.90
CA SER A 94 1.39 -17.14 10.06
C SER A 94 0.32 -17.45 11.10
N PHE A 95 -0.76 -18.13 10.70
CA PHE A 95 -1.82 -18.64 11.57
C PHE A 95 -1.75 -20.16 11.83
N ASP A 96 -0.84 -20.87 11.16
CA ASP A 96 -0.80 -22.35 11.12
C ASP A 96 0.56 -22.97 11.53
N GLY A 97 1.56 -22.17 11.88
CA GLY A 97 2.82 -22.68 12.44
C GLY A 97 4.02 -21.74 12.43
N SER A 98 4.02 -20.72 11.56
CA SER A 98 5.10 -19.73 11.45
C SER A 98 4.80 -18.39 12.12
N GLY A 99 3.75 -18.32 12.97
CA GLY A 99 3.40 -17.10 13.72
C GLY A 99 4.56 -16.56 14.57
N TRP A 100 5.37 -17.43 15.17
CA TRP A 100 6.54 -17.04 15.95
C TRP A 100 7.59 -16.31 15.09
N ALA A 101 7.80 -16.76 13.85
CA ALA A 101 8.76 -16.17 12.92
C ALA A 101 8.29 -14.78 12.47
N PHE A 102 6.98 -14.63 12.21
CA PHE A 102 6.35 -13.33 11.97
C PHE A 102 6.60 -12.39 13.17
N GLY A 103 6.35 -12.87 14.38
CA GLY A 103 6.54 -12.13 15.63
C GLY A 103 7.99 -11.69 15.85
N VAL A 104 8.95 -12.61 15.70
CA VAL A 104 10.39 -12.32 15.85
C VAL A 104 10.86 -11.34 14.79
N GLY A 105 10.49 -11.56 13.52
CA GLY A 105 10.84 -10.66 12.42
C GLY A 105 10.30 -9.25 12.66
N TYR A 106 9.04 -9.13 13.06
CA TYR A 106 8.41 -7.84 13.36
C TYR A 106 9.07 -7.14 14.56
N PHE A 107 9.39 -7.87 15.62
CA PHE A 107 10.08 -7.31 16.78
C PHE A 107 11.47 -6.78 16.44
N VAL A 108 12.24 -7.52 15.62
CA VAL A 108 13.57 -7.10 15.15
C VAL A 108 13.47 -5.81 14.32
N VAL A 109 12.53 -5.77 13.36
CA VAL A 109 12.27 -4.57 12.55
C VAL A 109 11.97 -3.36 13.45
N ASN A 110 11.09 -3.53 14.42
CA ASN A 110 10.69 -2.45 15.33
C ASN A 110 11.83 -1.99 16.24
N ALA A 111 12.63 -2.93 16.77
CA ALA A 111 13.77 -2.62 17.63
C ALA A 111 14.85 -1.84 16.89
N ILE A 112 15.16 -2.22 15.65
CA ILE A 112 16.13 -1.51 14.80
C ILE A 112 15.62 -0.11 14.47
N HIS A 113 14.37 0.00 14.02
CA HIS A 113 13.71 1.28 13.73
C HIS A 113 13.76 2.23 14.93
N SER A 114 13.31 1.73 16.09
CA SER A 114 13.25 2.50 17.33
C SER A 114 14.64 2.92 17.80
N GLY A 115 15.64 2.03 17.71
CA GLY A 115 17.01 2.35 18.09
C GLY A 115 17.65 3.42 17.20
N LEU A 116 17.41 3.39 15.88
CA LEU A 116 17.90 4.39 14.94
C LEU A 116 17.26 5.76 15.17
N LEU A 117 15.93 5.81 15.34
CA LEU A 117 15.22 7.07 15.59
C LEU A 117 15.48 7.64 16.98
N LEU A 118 15.70 6.81 18.01
CA LEU A 118 16.10 7.31 19.34
C LEU A 118 17.41 8.08 19.29
N ARG A 119 18.32 7.74 18.36
CA ARG A 119 19.59 8.45 18.17
C ARG A 119 19.45 9.73 17.36
N ALA A 120 18.53 9.76 16.39
CA ALA A 120 18.36 10.89 15.49
C ALA A 120 17.37 11.95 15.98
N SER A 121 16.27 11.51 16.60
CA SER A 121 15.19 12.36 17.10
C SER A 121 14.75 11.90 18.49
N PRO A 122 15.60 12.07 19.53
CA PRO A 122 15.39 11.45 20.83
C PRO A 122 14.09 11.88 21.53
N ALA A 123 13.68 13.13 21.41
CA ALA A 123 12.46 13.64 22.04
C ALA A 123 11.20 12.97 21.46
N ALA A 124 11.02 13.05 20.14
CA ALA A 124 9.92 12.42 19.44
C ALA A 124 9.90 10.89 19.64
N MET A 125 11.06 10.23 19.60
CA MET A 125 11.12 8.78 19.72
C MET A 125 10.95 8.28 21.16
N ARG A 126 11.31 9.05 22.20
CA ARG A 126 10.98 8.68 23.59
C ARG A 126 9.46 8.59 23.83
N MET A 127 8.68 9.34 23.06
CA MET A 127 7.22 9.30 23.12
C MET A 127 6.65 8.13 22.31
N LEU A 128 7.16 7.89 21.09
CA LEU A 128 6.63 6.85 20.20
C LEU A 128 7.17 5.43 20.48
N ALA A 129 8.41 5.30 20.96
CA ALA A 129 9.04 4.00 21.20
C ALA A 129 8.26 3.09 22.17
N PRO A 130 7.70 3.57 23.29
CA PRO A 130 6.93 2.70 24.18
C PRO A 130 5.72 2.05 23.49
N LEU A 131 4.97 2.81 22.69
CA LEU A 131 3.81 2.27 21.97
C LEU A 131 4.22 1.36 20.82
N ASN A 132 5.30 1.71 20.10
CA ASN A 132 5.86 0.86 19.05
C ASN A 132 6.36 -0.48 19.63
N LEU A 133 7.08 -0.45 20.74
CA LEU A 133 7.57 -1.64 21.43
C LEU A 133 6.42 -2.45 22.03
N LEU A 134 5.40 -1.80 22.60
CA LEU A 134 4.20 -2.50 23.07
C LEU A 134 3.51 -3.25 21.93
N SER A 135 3.30 -2.59 20.79
CA SER A 135 2.74 -3.23 19.60
C SER A 135 3.62 -4.39 19.12
N ALA A 136 4.94 -4.19 19.05
CA ALA A 136 5.88 -5.24 18.67
C ALA A 136 5.89 -6.44 19.63
N SER A 137 5.81 -6.19 20.94
CA SER A 137 5.70 -7.24 21.95
C SER A 137 4.39 -8.00 21.83
N LEU A 138 3.27 -7.34 21.55
CA LEU A 138 1.99 -8.00 21.30
C LEU A 138 2.06 -8.91 20.07
N VAL A 139 2.68 -8.45 18.97
CA VAL A 139 2.87 -9.28 17.78
C VAL A 139 3.79 -10.46 18.06
N LEU A 140 4.90 -10.23 18.78
CA LEU A 140 5.87 -11.27 19.17
C LEU A 140 5.21 -12.34 20.03
N ILE A 141 4.58 -11.94 21.15
CA ILE A 141 3.90 -12.84 22.07
C ILE A 141 2.80 -13.59 21.33
N GLY A 142 1.96 -12.87 20.56
CA GLY A 142 0.91 -13.48 19.74
C GLY A 142 1.43 -14.53 18.76
N GLY A 143 2.64 -14.36 18.23
CA GLY A 143 3.30 -15.33 17.37
C GLY A 143 3.48 -16.71 18.01
N PHE A 144 3.71 -16.75 19.33
CA PHE A 144 3.86 -18.00 20.10
C PHE A 144 2.53 -18.54 20.66
N LEU A 145 1.43 -17.78 20.57
CA LEU A 145 0.13 -18.19 21.06
C LEU A 145 -0.64 -19.04 20.03
N PRO A 146 -1.65 -19.82 20.48
CA PRO A 146 -2.60 -20.50 19.59
C PRO A 146 -3.38 -19.52 18.70
N HIS A 147 -4.02 -20.04 17.65
CA HIS A 147 -4.71 -19.26 16.61
C HIS A 147 -5.57 -18.10 17.15
N ASP A 148 -6.53 -18.37 18.02
CA ASP A 148 -7.49 -17.36 18.49
C ASP A 148 -6.81 -16.26 19.31
N TRP A 149 -5.88 -16.65 20.19
CA TRP A 149 -5.12 -15.72 21.02
C TRP A 149 -4.10 -14.90 20.21
N ARG A 150 -3.53 -15.49 19.15
CA ARG A 150 -2.70 -14.77 18.17
C ARG A 150 -3.51 -13.69 17.48
N LEU A 151 -4.71 -14.02 17.01
CA LEU A 151 -5.60 -13.07 16.36
C LEU A 151 -5.93 -11.89 17.29
N ILE A 152 -6.28 -12.16 18.55
CA ILE A 152 -6.57 -11.12 19.56
C ILE A 152 -5.34 -10.24 19.80
N ALA A 153 -4.18 -10.85 20.02
CA ALA A 153 -2.93 -10.11 20.29
C ALA A 153 -2.54 -9.21 19.11
N TRP A 154 -2.67 -9.71 17.88
CA TRP A 154 -2.35 -8.96 16.68
C TRP A 154 -3.36 -7.84 16.41
N CYS A 155 -4.66 -8.07 16.66
CA CYS A 155 -5.67 -7.01 16.61
C CYS A 155 -5.37 -5.92 17.65
N ALA A 156 -5.00 -6.30 18.88
CA ALA A 156 -4.59 -5.35 19.91
C ALA A 156 -3.35 -4.55 19.47
N ALA A 157 -2.37 -5.21 18.85
CA ALA A 157 -1.18 -4.55 18.32
C ALA A 157 -1.53 -3.50 17.25
N LEU A 158 -2.47 -3.80 16.35
CA LEU A 158 -2.96 -2.87 15.32
C LEU A 158 -3.73 -1.69 15.95
N VAL A 159 -4.53 -1.93 17.00
CA VAL A 159 -5.20 -0.85 17.74
C VAL A 159 -4.19 0.09 18.39
N VAL A 160 -3.12 -0.45 19.00
CA VAL A 160 -2.03 0.35 19.57
C VAL A 160 -1.36 1.22 18.49
N GLN A 161 -1.10 0.65 17.31
CA GLN A 161 -0.54 1.40 16.16
C GLN A 161 -1.48 2.52 15.71
N ALA A 162 -2.76 2.21 15.49
CA ALA A 162 -3.75 3.18 15.04
C ALA A 162 -3.97 4.32 16.05
N ALA A 163 -3.86 4.03 17.36
CA ALA A 163 -4.00 5.03 18.41
C ALA A 163 -2.75 5.92 18.58
N SER A 164 -1.56 5.39 18.28
CA SER A 164 -0.27 6.05 18.53
C SER A 164 -0.16 7.50 18.00
N PRO A 165 -0.59 7.82 16.75
CA PRO A 165 -0.58 9.19 16.22
C PRO A 165 -1.42 10.21 16.99
N TYR A 166 -2.42 9.74 17.75
CA TYR A 166 -3.37 10.59 18.48
C TYR A 166 -2.99 10.79 19.94
N LEU A 167 -2.09 9.94 20.47
CA LEU A 167 -1.59 10.02 21.84
C LEU A 167 -0.36 10.91 21.98
N HIS A 168 0.33 11.21 20.87
CA HIS A 168 1.54 12.02 20.86
C HIS A 168 1.53 13.09 19.76
N PRO A 169 2.02 14.31 20.04
CA PRO A 169 2.08 15.37 19.04
C PRO A 169 3.12 15.05 17.96
N LEU A 170 2.65 14.77 16.75
CA LEU A 170 3.49 14.56 15.56
C LEU A 170 4.14 15.86 15.01
N GLY A 171 3.94 16.99 15.69
CA GLY A 171 4.33 18.31 15.21
C GLY A 171 5.82 18.60 15.23
N GLU A 172 6.63 17.74 15.87
CA GLU A 172 8.10 17.86 15.90
C GLU A 172 8.80 17.19 14.70
N TRP A 173 8.08 16.44 13.87
CA TRP A 173 8.65 15.76 12.71
C TRP A 173 8.67 16.68 11.50
N SER A 174 9.86 17.13 11.08
CA SER A 174 10.04 17.79 9.79
C SER A 174 10.22 16.73 8.71
N ILE A 175 9.24 16.59 7.80
CA ILE A 175 9.38 15.74 6.63
C ILE A 175 9.78 16.53 5.40
N SER A 176 10.66 15.94 4.59
CA SER A 176 10.85 16.35 3.18
C SER A 176 9.70 15.77 2.37
N SER A 177 8.77 16.63 1.91
CA SER A 177 7.56 16.22 1.22
C SER A 177 7.88 15.44 -0.06
N ALA A 178 8.78 15.96 -0.90
CA ALA A 178 9.20 15.33 -2.15
C ALA A 178 9.67 13.89 -1.94
N HIS A 179 10.66 13.69 -1.06
CA HIS A 179 11.19 12.35 -0.77
C HIS A 179 10.14 11.43 -0.13
N PHE A 180 9.25 11.98 0.70
CA PHE A 180 8.21 11.20 1.37
C PHE A 180 7.14 10.71 0.38
N VAL A 181 6.70 11.59 -0.53
CA VAL A 181 5.77 11.25 -1.62
C VAL A 181 6.43 10.27 -2.59
N GLU A 182 7.67 10.53 -3.00
CA GLU A 182 8.44 9.67 -3.90
C GLU A 182 8.51 8.24 -3.37
N ARG A 183 8.86 8.05 -2.08
CA ARG A 183 8.93 6.72 -1.48
C ARG A 183 7.58 6.00 -1.39
N HIS A 184 6.51 6.72 -1.06
CA HIS A 184 5.18 6.12 -1.06
C HIS A 184 4.68 5.78 -2.46
N GLY A 185 5.03 6.58 -3.46
CA GLY A 185 4.79 6.25 -4.86
C GLY A 185 5.55 4.98 -5.26
N LEU A 186 6.84 4.89 -4.94
CA LEU A 186 7.67 3.72 -5.27
C LEU A 186 7.05 2.41 -4.77
N ILE A 187 6.47 2.39 -3.57
CA ILE A 187 5.80 1.17 -3.10
C ILE A 187 4.49 0.87 -3.85
N VAL A 188 3.74 1.89 -4.25
CA VAL A 188 2.52 1.70 -5.05
C VAL A 188 2.85 1.15 -6.45
N ILE A 189 3.85 1.68 -7.15
CA ILE A 189 4.26 1.15 -8.47
C ILE A 189 4.77 -0.29 -8.36
N ILE A 190 5.54 -0.59 -7.31
CA ILE A 190 6.06 -1.93 -7.05
C ILE A 190 4.91 -2.91 -6.73
N ALA A 191 3.94 -2.51 -5.90
CA ALA A 191 2.75 -3.31 -5.62
C ALA A 191 1.87 -3.52 -6.87
N LEU A 192 1.74 -2.53 -7.74
CA LEU A 192 1.07 -2.69 -9.04
C LEU A 192 1.83 -3.68 -9.93
N GLY A 193 3.16 -3.71 -9.84
CA GLY A 193 4.01 -4.72 -10.47
C GLY A 193 3.69 -6.16 -10.04
N GLU A 194 3.29 -6.38 -8.78
CA GLU A 194 2.80 -7.70 -8.32
C GLU A 194 1.58 -8.18 -9.11
N SER A 195 0.72 -7.26 -9.59
CA SER A 195 -0.42 -7.65 -10.44
C SER A 195 0.04 -8.29 -11.75
N ILE A 196 1.20 -7.86 -12.28
CA ILE A 196 1.80 -8.43 -13.50
C ILE A 196 2.37 -9.82 -13.20
N VAL A 197 3.08 -9.98 -12.07
CA VAL A 197 3.58 -11.29 -11.62
C VAL A 197 2.41 -12.26 -11.39
N ALA A 198 1.32 -11.77 -10.78
CA ALA A 198 0.12 -12.53 -10.51
C ALA A 198 -0.56 -13.08 -11.77
N ILE A 199 -0.55 -12.33 -12.89
CA ILE A 199 -0.99 -12.83 -14.21
C ILE A 199 -0.13 -14.05 -14.60
N GLY A 200 1.19 -13.91 -14.57
CA GLY A 200 2.12 -14.98 -14.95
C GLY A 200 1.95 -16.23 -14.09
N VAL A 201 1.82 -16.06 -12.77
CA VAL A 201 1.59 -17.18 -11.84
C VAL A 201 0.22 -17.83 -12.08
N GLY A 202 -0.82 -17.05 -12.39
CA GLY A 202 -2.15 -17.58 -12.73
C GLY A 202 -2.19 -18.35 -14.05
N ALA A 203 -1.25 -18.06 -14.95
CA ALA A 203 -1.11 -18.65 -16.28
C ALA A 203 -0.11 -19.83 -16.35
N ALA A 204 0.69 -20.06 -15.30
CA ALA A 204 1.91 -20.86 -15.37
C ALA A 204 1.73 -22.30 -15.91
N ASP A 205 0.59 -22.93 -15.61
CA ASP A 205 0.28 -24.31 -15.98
C ASP A 205 -0.82 -24.42 -17.06
N LEU A 206 -1.11 -23.31 -17.77
CA LEU A 206 -2.17 -23.24 -18.78
C LEU A 206 -1.60 -23.14 -20.21
N PRO A 207 -2.30 -23.70 -21.21
CA PRO A 207 -1.95 -23.47 -22.60
C PRO A 207 -2.12 -21.98 -22.94
N LEU A 208 -1.17 -21.44 -23.69
CA LEU A 208 -1.26 -20.06 -24.16
C LEU A 208 -2.24 -19.97 -25.35
N ASP A 209 -3.49 -19.65 -25.05
CA ASP A 209 -4.57 -19.51 -26.03
C ASP A 209 -5.13 -18.07 -26.08
N GLY A 210 -6.08 -17.84 -27.00
CA GLY A 210 -6.69 -16.52 -27.21
C GLY A 210 -7.34 -15.94 -25.94
N PRO A 211 -8.20 -16.69 -25.22
CA PRO A 211 -8.80 -16.25 -23.96
C PRO A 211 -7.76 -15.85 -22.90
N LEU A 212 -6.73 -16.67 -22.68
CA LEU A 212 -5.69 -16.37 -21.70
C LEU A 212 -4.92 -15.10 -22.06
N ILE A 213 -4.56 -14.93 -23.34
CA ILE A 213 -3.92 -13.71 -23.84
C ILE A 213 -4.83 -12.50 -23.62
N ALA A 214 -6.12 -12.60 -23.93
CA ALA A 214 -7.07 -11.50 -23.75
C ALA A 214 -7.21 -11.09 -22.28
N VAL A 215 -7.34 -12.06 -21.37
CA VAL A 215 -7.42 -11.80 -19.92
C VAL A 215 -6.12 -11.21 -19.38
N ALA A 216 -4.97 -11.72 -19.81
CA ALA A 216 -3.66 -11.17 -19.43
C ALA A 216 -3.50 -9.72 -19.89
N MET A 217 -3.86 -9.41 -21.14
CA MET A 217 -3.79 -8.05 -21.69
C MET A 217 -4.76 -7.09 -21.00
N LEU A 218 -5.98 -7.54 -20.70
CA LEU A 218 -6.94 -6.75 -19.92
C LEU A 218 -6.43 -6.50 -18.49
N GLY A 219 -5.91 -7.53 -17.82
CA GLY A 219 -5.30 -7.41 -16.49
C GLY A 219 -4.14 -6.41 -16.44
N LEU A 220 -3.22 -6.49 -17.41
CA LEU A 220 -2.12 -5.54 -17.56
C LEU A 220 -2.63 -4.12 -17.81
N THR A 221 -3.63 -3.97 -18.68
CA THR A 221 -4.23 -2.66 -18.99
C THR A 221 -4.90 -2.07 -17.75
N LEU A 222 -5.61 -2.86 -16.95
CA LEU A 222 -6.19 -2.42 -15.69
C LEU A 222 -5.10 -1.97 -14.70
N ALA A 223 -4.02 -2.73 -14.54
CA ALA A 223 -2.88 -2.34 -13.71
C ALA A 223 -2.29 -1.00 -14.17
N PHE A 224 -2.14 -0.79 -15.48
CA PHE A 224 -1.71 0.47 -16.06
C PHE A 224 -2.69 1.62 -15.78
N LEU A 225 -4.00 1.38 -15.82
CA LEU A 225 -4.99 2.43 -15.52
C LEU A 225 -5.02 2.79 -14.03
N LEU A 226 -4.83 1.83 -13.13
CA LEU A 226 -4.65 2.11 -11.70
C LEU A 226 -3.36 2.92 -11.46
N TRP A 227 -2.27 2.57 -12.16
CA TRP A 227 -1.05 3.37 -12.18
C TRP A 227 -1.34 4.80 -12.66
N TRP A 228 -2.06 4.97 -13.77
CA TRP A 228 -2.41 6.28 -14.33
C TRP A 228 -3.26 7.11 -13.36
N ILE A 229 -4.18 6.46 -12.65
CA ILE A 229 -5.03 7.11 -11.65
C ILE A 229 -4.20 7.72 -10.51
N TYR A 230 -3.15 7.03 -10.07
CA TYR A 230 -2.31 7.46 -8.96
C TYR A 230 -1.19 8.42 -9.40
N PHE A 231 -0.47 8.09 -10.49
CA PHE A 231 0.68 8.86 -11.00
C PHE A 231 0.33 9.87 -12.10
N GLY A 232 -0.95 10.01 -12.46
CA GLY A 232 -1.40 11.00 -13.44
C GLY A 232 -1.37 12.45 -12.94
N GLY A 233 -0.56 12.75 -11.91
CA GLY A 233 -0.38 14.07 -11.31
C GLY A 233 -0.96 14.23 -9.90
N ASP A 234 -1.49 13.18 -9.26
CA ASP A 234 -1.91 13.27 -7.85
C ASP A 234 -0.71 13.22 -6.89
N ASP A 235 0.38 12.56 -7.28
CA ASP A 235 1.67 12.57 -6.61
C ASP A 235 2.28 13.98 -6.54
N GLU A 236 2.36 14.69 -7.67
CA GLU A 236 2.82 16.09 -7.70
C GLU A 236 1.90 17.01 -6.87
N ARG A 237 0.59 16.85 -7.00
CA ARG A 237 -0.40 17.61 -6.19
C ARG A 237 -0.25 17.30 -4.71
N ALA A 238 0.08 16.05 -4.35
CA ALA A 238 0.26 15.64 -2.97
C ALA A 238 1.51 16.27 -2.34
N GLU A 239 2.62 16.34 -3.08
CA GLU A 239 3.84 17.04 -2.66
C GLU A 239 3.53 18.51 -2.37
N HIS A 240 2.95 19.23 -3.34
CA HIS A 240 2.58 20.63 -3.16
C HIS A 240 1.61 20.83 -1.98
N ALA A 241 0.65 19.92 -1.79
CA ALA A 241 -0.32 19.99 -0.69
C ALA A 241 0.32 19.74 0.68
N LEU A 242 1.40 18.97 0.77
CA LEU A 242 2.18 18.79 1.99
C LEU A 242 3.09 20.00 2.26
N ASP A 243 3.74 20.54 1.23
CA ASP A 243 4.60 21.73 1.37
C ASP A 243 3.82 22.96 1.82
N ALA A 244 2.63 23.17 1.24
CA ALA A 244 1.71 24.23 1.66
C ALA A 244 1.15 24.04 3.07
N THR A 245 1.31 22.85 3.68
CA THR A 245 0.84 22.60 5.05
C THR A 245 1.87 23.11 6.07
N PRO A 246 1.44 23.86 7.12
CA PRO A 246 2.35 24.30 8.18
C PRO A 246 3.11 23.13 8.81
N SER A 247 4.41 23.31 9.09
CA SER A 247 5.31 22.25 9.60
C SER A 247 4.71 21.43 10.74
N ARG A 248 4.15 22.10 11.76
CA ARG A 248 3.52 21.49 12.94
C ARG A 248 2.31 20.57 12.63
N LEU A 249 1.68 20.74 11.46
CA LEU A 249 0.52 19.95 11.02
C LEU A 249 0.87 18.96 9.91
N ARG A 250 2.01 19.17 9.24
CA ARG A 250 2.46 18.38 8.10
C ARG A 250 2.59 16.91 8.46
N GLY A 251 3.19 16.61 9.63
CA GLY A 251 3.37 15.23 10.08
C GLY A 251 2.04 14.46 10.25
N ARG A 252 1.04 15.11 10.86
CA ARG A 252 -0.30 14.53 11.02
C ARG A 252 -1.01 14.35 9.68
N LYS A 253 -0.91 15.35 8.78
CA LYS A 253 -1.50 15.26 7.45
C LYS A 253 -0.87 14.13 6.63
N ALA A 254 0.44 13.95 6.75
CA ALA A 254 1.18 12.85 6.11
C ALA A 254 0.74 11.48 6.64
N ILE A 255 0.65 11.26 7.95
CA ILE A 255 0.14 9.98 8.50
C ILE A 255 -1.30 9.70 8.06
N HIS A 256 -2.16 10.73 7.95
CA HIS A 256 -3.53 10.50 7.49
C HIS A 256 -3.61 10.15 6.00
N ALA A 257 -2.79 10.79 5.16
CA ALA A 257 -2.81 10.58 3.72
C ALA A 257 -2.04 9.31 3.32
N PHE A 258 -0.81 9.18 3.80
CA PHE A 258 0.10 8.11 3.43
C PHE A 258 0.03 6.94 4.41
N GLY A 259 -0.09 7.16 5.72
CA GLY A 259 -0.31 6.05 6.65
C GLY A 259 -1.70 5.42 6.48
N PHE A 260 -2.76 6.16 6.78
CA PHE A 260 -4.12 5.60 6.86
C PHE A 260 -4.83 5.45 5.52
N ALA A 261 -4.66 6.39 4.58
CA ALA A 261 -5.32 6.27 3.27
C ALA A 261 -4.53 5.45 2.25
N HIS A 262 -3.22 5.18 2.42
CA HIS A 262 -2.55 4.18 1.56
C HIS A 262 -2.74 2.75 2.04
N TYR A 263 -3.01 2.53 3.32
CA TYR A 263 -3.21 1.18 3.82
C TYR A 263 -4.34 0.42 3.08
N PRO A 264 -5.58 0.95 2.96
CA PRO A 264 -6.59 0.32 2.13
C PRO A 264 -6.23 0.36 0.64
N LEU A 265 -5.50 1.36 0.16
CA LEU A 265 -5.08 1.47 -1.24
C LEU A 265 -4.21 0.27 -1.64
N LEU A 266 -3.20 -0.05 -0.83
CA LEU A 266 -2.34 -1.22 -1.03
C LEU A 266 -3.10 -2.53 -0.88
N PHE A 267 -4.05 -2.62 0.07
CA PHE A 267 -4.93 -3.78 0.14
C PHE A 267 -5.77 -3.93 -1.15
N GLY A 268 -6.25 -2.82 -1.71
CA GLY A 268 -6.94 -2.80 -3.00
C GLY A 268 -6.08 -3.36 -4.13
N VAL A 269 -4.80 -3.01 -4.19
CA VAL A 269 -3.83 -3.58 -5.14
C VAL A 269 -3.61 -5.07 -4.90
N VAL A 270 -3.42 -5.50 -3.64
CA VAL A 270 -3.28 -6.93 -3.26
C VAL A 270 -4.51 -7.73 -3.68
N ALA A 271 -5.72 -7.22 -3.41
CA ALA A 271 -6.97 -7.85 -3.79
C ALA A 271 -7.15 -7.89 -5.31
N PHE A 272 -6.82 -6.79 -6.01
CA PHE A 272 -6.84 -6.77 -7.47
C PHE A 272 -5.88 -7.80 -8.07
N ALA A 273 -4.63 -7.87 -7.59
CA ALA A 273 -3.64 -8.85 -8.03
C ALA A 273 -4.12 -10.30 -7.79
N ALA A 274 -4.70 -10.59 -6.62
CA ALA A 274 -5.29 -11.90 -6.31
C ALA A 274 -6.46 -12.22 -7.26
N GLY A 275 -7.30 -11.22 -7.57
CA GLY A 275 -8.42 -11.34 -8.50
C GLY A 275 -7.95 -11.60 -9.94
N VAL A 276 -6.93 -10.90 -10.41
CA VAL A 276 -6.36 -11.09 -11.75
C VAL A 276 -5.68 -12.45 -11.86
N LYS A 277 -4.98 -12.92 -10.82
CA LYS A 277 -4.45 -14.30 -10.77
C LYS A 277 -5.57 -15.32 -11.01
N LYS A 278 -6.72 -15.15 -10.33
CA LYS A 278 -7.88 -16.03 -10.53
C LYS A 278 -8.49 -15.86 -11.92
N ALA A 279 -8.59 -14.63 -12.43
CA ALA A 279 -9.08 -14.40 -13.78
C ALA A 279 -8.24 -15.12 -14.84
N ALA A 280 -6.91 -15.08 -14.73
CA ALA A 280 -6.01 -15.82 -15.62
C ALA A 280 -6.27 -17.33 -15.54
N ALA A 281 -6.50 -17.87 -14.33
CA ALA A 281 -6.80 -19.28 -14.13
C ALA A 281 -8.17 -19.73 -14.70
N TYR A 282 -9.10 -18.80 -14.94
CA TYR A 282 -10.46 -19.04 -15.45
C TYR A 282 -10.74 -18.21 -16.71
N ALA A 283 -9.76 -18.11 -17.61
CA ALA A 283 -9.79 -17.14 -18.71
C ALA A 283 -10.88 -17.41 -19.77
N ASP A 284 -11.18 -18.68 -20.04
CA ASP A 284 -12.19 -19.15 -21.00
C ASP A 284 -13.57 -19.38 -20.37
N GLY A 285 -13.70 -19.16 -19.06
CA GLY A 285 -14.88 -19.49 -18.29
C GLY A 285 -15.48 -18.31 -17.54
N HIS A 286 -15.87 -18.61 -16.31
CA HIS A 286 -16.49 -17.68 -15.38
C HIS A 286 -15.78 -17.73 -14.04
N LEU A 287 -15.94 -16.65 -13.28
CA LEU A 287 -15.47 -16.53 -11.91
C LEU A 287 -16.55 -16.98 -10.94
N TYR A 288 -16.16 -17.64 -9.87
CA TYR A 288 -17.04 -17.76 -8.71
C TYR A 288 -17.23 -16.38 -8.07
N LEU A 289 -18.37 -16.17 -7.39
CA LEU A 289 -18.71 -14.87 -6.79
C LEU A 289 -17.58 -14.29 -5.94
N ALA A 290 -16.89 -15.10 -5.14
CA ALA A 290 -15.77 -14.64 -4.31
C ALA A 290 -14.59 -14.11 -5.15
N GLN A 291 -14.28 -14.74 -6.28
CA GLN A 291 -13.20 -14.30 -7.19
C GLN A 291 -13.61 -13.00 -7.90
N ALA A 292 -14.85 -12.93 -8.38
CA ALA A 292 -15.41 -11.73 -8.99
C ALA A 292 -15.45 -10.55 -8.01
N LEU A 293 -15.78 -10.80 -6.74
CA LEU A 293 -15.77 -9.82 -5.65
C LEU A 293 -14.36 -9.35 -5.32
N VAL A 294 -13.36 -10.23 -5.29
CA VAL A 294 -11.97 -9.83 -5.02
C VAL A 294 -11.39 -9.00 -6.17
N LEU A 295 -11.68 -9.35 -7.43
CA LEU A 295 -11.25 -8.57 -8.60
C LEU A 295 -11.90 -7.17 -8.63
N GLY A 296 -13.24 -7.10 -8.61
CA GLY A 296 -13.96 -5.82 -8.65
C GLY A 296 -13.82 -5.02 -7.35
N GLY A 297 -13.78 -5.71 -6.22
CA GLY A 297 -13.58 -5.13 -4.89
C GLY A 297 -12.18 -4.57 -4.68
N GLY A 298 -11.13 -5.20 -5.23
CA GLY A 298 -9.78 -4.64 -5.19
C GLY A 298 -9.70 -3.28 -5.90
N VAL A 299 -10.26 -3.18 -7.11
CA VAL A 299 -10.38 -1.91 -7.84
C VAL A 299 -11.23 -0.91 -7.06
N ALA A 300 -12.35 -1.35 -6.48
CA ALA A 300 -13.22 -0.48 -5.70
C ALA A 300 -12.53 0.10 -4.46
N VAL A 301 -11.86 -0.74 -3.68
CA VAL A 301 -11.11 -0.33 -2.49
C VAL A 301 -9.99 0.63 -2.89
N PHE A 302 -9.25 0.34 -3.96
CA PHE A 302 -8.21 1.24 -4.47
C PHE A 302 -8.78 2.64 -4.76
N LEU A 303 -9.85 2.73 -5.55
CA LEU A 303 -10.48 4.01 -5.91
C LEU A 303 -11.05 4.76 -4.70
N LEU A 304 -11.70 4.04 -3.78
CA LEU A 304 -12.26 4.65 -2.57
C LEU A 304 -11.15 5.16 -1.64
N SER A 305 -10.05 4.41 -1.54
CA SER A 305 -8.88 4.82 -0.76
C SER A 305 -8.18 6.02 -1.38
N ASP A 306 -8.07 6.07 -2.70
CA ASP A 306 -7.56 7.24 -3.42
C ASP A 306 -8.48 8.47 -3.24
N ALA A 307 -9.80 8.27 -3.19
CA ALA A 307 -10.75 9.34 -2.86
C ALA A 307 -10.54 9.88 -1.43
N LEU A 308 -10.22 9.01 -0.47
CA LEU A 308 -9.86 9.39 0.90
C LEU A 308 -8.54 10.16 0.93
N PHE A 309 -7.52 9.66 0.23
CA PHE A 309 -6.21 10.31 0.08
C PHE A 309 -6.35 11.74 -0.44
N ARG A 310 -7.06 11.90 -1.56
CA ARG A 310 -7.44 13.19 -2.13
C ARG A 310 -8.16 14.09 -1.13
N GLY A 311 -9.06 13.49 -0.34
CA GLY A 311 -9.83 14.20 0.66
C GLY A 311 -9.03 14.72 1.84
N VAL A 312 -8.04 13.94 2.31
CA VAL A 312 -7.11 14.34 3.37
C VAL A 312 -6.19 15.47 2.87
N LEU A 313 -5.71 15.37 1.64
CA LEU A 313 -4.77 16.34 1.09
C LEU A 313 -5.45 17.62 0.58
N GLY A 314 -6.74 17.55 0.25
CA GLY A 314 -7.49 18.65 -0.34
C GLY A 314 -7.21 18.80 -1.84
N ILE A 315 -6.87 17.70 -2.52
CA ILE A 315 -6.47 17.69 -3.93
C ILE A 315 -7.53 17.00 -4.79
N GLY A 316 -7.64 17.44 -6.05
CA GLY A 316 -8.49 16.79 -7.05
C GLY A 316 -9.96 16.69 -6.66
N THR A 317 -10.72 15.90 -7.43
CA THR A 317 -12.14 15.67 -7.15
C THR A 317 -12.36 14.25 -6.64
N ARG A 318 -13.09 14.10 -5.54
CA ARG A 318 -13.39 12.78 -4.96
C ARG A 318 -14.53 12.03 -5.67
N ARG A 319 -15.49 12.78 -6.23
CA ARG A 319 -16.76 12.23 -6.75
C ARG A 319 -16.56 11.11 -7.77
N PHE A 320 -15.61 11.28 -8.70
CA PHE A 320 -15.41 10.33 -9.79
C PHE A 320 -14.75 9.04 -9.31
N ARG A 321 -13.81 9.14 -8.36
CA ARG A 321 -13.21 7.99 -7.66
C ARG A 321 -14.25 7.21 -6.88
N VAL A 322 -15.13 7.89 -6.13
CA VAL A 322 -16.22 7.24 -5.37
C VAL A 322 -17.21 6.53 -6.30
N LEU A 323 -17.71 7.22 -7.34
CA LEU A 323 -18.63 6.61 -8.30
C LEU A 323 -17.98 5.46 -9.07
N GLY A 324 -16.71 5.60 -9.45
CA GLY A 324 -15.92 4.53 -10.07
C GLY A 324 -15.76 3.31 -9.16
N GLY A 325 -15.50 3.52 -7.87
CA GLY A 325 -15.41 2.42 -6.91
C GLY A 325 -16.73 1.66 -6.75
N LEU A 326 -17.86 2.39 -6.68
CA LEU A 326 -19.19 1.76 -6.67
C LEU A 326 -19.46 1.01 -7.98
N ALA A 327 -19.15 1.62 -9.13
CA ALA A 327 -19.32 0.99 -10.44
C ALA A 327 -18.45 -0.27 -10.61
N ALA A 328 -17.23 -0.29 -10.04
CA ALA A 328 -16.36 -1.46 -10.06
C ALA A 328 -16.99 -2.67 -9.32
N LEU A 329 -17.66 -2.45 -8.19
CA LEU A 329 -18.41 -3.51 -7.49
C LEU A 329 -19.61 -4.01 -8.32
N LEU A 330 -20.25 -3.13 -9.08
CA LEU A 330 -21.37 -3.51 -9.95
C LEU A 330 -20.95 -4.38 -11.14
N THR A 331 -19.65 -4.55 -11.39
CA THR A 331 -19.15 -5.47 -12.43
C THR A 331 -19.16 -6.93 -12.00
N CYS A 332 -19.24 -7.25 -10.70
CA CYS A 332 -19.12 -8.62 -10.20
C CYS A 332 -20.10 -9.64 -10.81
N PRO A 333 -21.39 -9.32 -11.06
CA PRO A 333 -22.31 -10.23 -11.73
C PRO A 333 -21.84 -10.65 -13.13
N LEU A 334 -21.14 -9.77 -13.85
CA LEU A 334 -20.58 -10.09 -15.16
C LEU A 334 -19.50 -11.16 -15.05
N GLY A 335 -18.69 -11.14 -13.99
CA GLY A 335 -17.63 -12.14 -13.78
C GLY A 335 -18.18 -13.54 -13.54
N VAL A 336 -19.33 -13.62 -12.87
CA VAL A 336 -20.06 -14.89 -12.65
C VAL A 336 -20.60 -15.47 -13.96
N VAL A 337 -20.80 -14.64 -14.98
CA VAL A 337 -21.21 -15.09 -16.32
C VAL A 337 -20.00 -15.34 -17.23
N ASN A 338 -19.02 -14.45 -17.21
CA ASN A 338 -17.84 -14.50 -18.07
C ASN A 338 -16.70 -13.65 -17.48
N THR A 339 -15.52 -14.26 -17.32
CA THR A 339 -14.34 -13.60 -16.75
C THR A 339 -13.91 -12.36 -17.54
N ALA A 340 -13.83 -12.47 -18.86
CA ALA A 340 -13.40 -11.37 -19.73
C ALA A 340 -14.41 -10.20 -19.72
N ALA A 341 -15.72 -10.49 -19.58
CA ALA A 341 -16.75 -9.47 -19.49
C ALA A 341 -16.59 -8.58 -18.25
N GLN A 342 -16.22 -9.15 -17.10
CA GLN A 342 -15.94 -8.34 -15.91
C GLN A 342 -14.71 -7.45 -16.11
N LEU A 343 -13.61 -8.00 -16.64
CA LEU A 343 -12.39 -7.24 -16.89
C LEU A 343 -12.64 -6.10 -17.90
N ALA A 344 -13.39 -6.36 -18.96
CA ALA A 344 -13.78 -5.35 -19.93
C ALA A 344 -14.68 -4.27 -19.30
N ALA A 345 -15.61 -4.65 -18.42
CA ALA A 345 -16.43 -3.69 -17.69
C ALA A 345 -15.60 -2.82 -16.73
N LEU A 346 -14.64 -3.41 -16.01
CA LEU A 346 -13.70 -2.66 -15.16
C LEU A 346 -12.85 -1.69 -16.00
N LEU A 347 -12.43 -2.11 -17.20
CA LEU A 347 -11.70 -1.25 -18.13
C LEU A 347 -12.54 -0.03 -18.49
N VAL A 348 -13.81 -0.23 -18.86
CA VAL A 348 -14.75 0.87 -19.15
C VAL A 348 -14.93 1.78 -17.95
N VAL A 349 -15.07 1.23 -16.74
CA VAL A 349 -15.19 2.02 -15.50
C VAL A 349 -13.96 2.89 -15.29
N LEU A 350 -12.75 2.33 -15.33
CA LEU A 350 -11.52 3.10 -15.09
C LEU A 350 -11.30 4.17 -16.17
N VAL A 351 -11.54 3.84 -17.44
CA VAL A 351 -11.46 4.82 -18.54
C VAL A 351 -12.49 5.93 -18.35
N ALA A 352 -13.73 5.61 -17.96
CA ALA A 352 -14.76 6.60 -17.71
C ALA A 352 -14.39 7.54 -16.55
N VAL A 353 -13.78 7.02 -15.47
CA VAL A 353 -13.27 7.83 -14.36
C VAL A 353 -12.20 8.81 -14.85
N ILE A 354 -11.19 8.33 -15.58
CA ILE A 354 -10.09 9.16 -16.10
C ILE A 354 -10.63 10.21 -17.08
N ALA A 355 -11.51 9.81 -18.01
CA ALA A 355 -12.09 10.71 -19.00
C ALA A 355 -12.97 11.81 -18.37
N ALA A 356 -13.79 11.45 -17.37
CA ALA A 356 -14.64 12.40 -16.66
C ALA A 356 -13.82 13.44 -15.87
N GLU A 357 -12.68 13.02 -15.31
CA GLU A 357 -11.74 13.93 -14.65
C GLU A 357 -11.04 14.85 -15.65
N ALA A 358 -10.47 14.30 -16.72
CA ALA A 358 -9.81 15.09 -17.76
C ALA A 358 -10.76 16.13 -18.39
N HIS A 359 -12.02 15.75 -18.62
CA HIS A 359 -13.02 16.68 -19.14
C HIS A 359 -13.33 17.81 -18.16
N ARG A 360 -13.48 17.50 -16.86
CA ARG A 360 -13.70 18.51 -15.81
C ARG A 360 -12.53 19.47 -15.71
N ASP A 361 -11.30 18.96 -15.68
CA ASP A 361 -10.11 19.78 -15.49
C ASP A 361 -9.91 20.73 -16.68
N ARG A 362 -10.18 20.28 -17.91
CA ARG A 362 -10.23 21.15 -19.10
C ARG A 362 -11.32 22.22 -19.01
N ALA A 363 -12.53 21.85 -18.57
CA ALA A 363 -13.62 22.81 -18.39
C ALA A 363 -13.28 23.87 -17.33
N ALA A 364 -12.65 23.48 -16.22
CA ALA A 364 -12.21 24.40 -15.19
C ALA A 364 -11.13 25.38 -15.70
N ALA A 365 -10.16 24.88 -16.48
CA ALA A 365 -9.11 25.70 -17.08
C ALA A 365 -9.66 26.72 -18.10
N ALA A 366 -10.71 26.37 -18.84
CA ALA A 366 -11.34 27.27 -19.81
C ALA A 366 -12.12 28.44 -19.17
N VAL A 367 -12.55 28.29 -17.91
CA VAL A 367 -13.29 29.34 -17.17
C VAL A 367 -12.36 30.21 -16.31
N ALA A 368 -11.13 29.78 -16.04
CA ALA A 368 -10.17 30.57 -15.28
C ALA A 368 -9.78 31.85 -16.05
N PRO A 369 -9.91 33.05 -15.46
CA PRO A 369 -9.49 34.28 -16.12
C PRO A 369 -8.00 34.19 -16.46
N GLN A 370 -7.65 34.48 -17.71
CA GLN A 370 -6.25 34.61 -18.11
C GLN A 370 -5.65 35.77 -17.31
N ALA A 371 -4.71 35.46 -16.42
CA ALA A 371 -3.97 36.50 -15.71
C ALA A 371 -3.23 37.37 -16.74
N PRO A 372 -3.31 38.71 -16.65
CA PRO A 372 -2.69 39.62 -17.61
C PRO A 372 -1.17 39.55 -17.62
#